data_AF-A0A7X4JX37-F1
#
_entry.id   AF-A0A7X4JX37-F1
#
_cell.length_a   1.000
_cell.length_b   1.000
_cell.length_c   1.000
_cell.angle_alpha   90.00
_cell.angle_beta   90.00
_cell.angle_gamma   90.00
#
_symmetry.space_group_name_H-M   'P 1'
#
loop_
_entity.id
_entity.type
_entity.pdbx_description
1 polymer ?
#
loop_
_entity_poly.entity_id
_entity_poly.type
_entity_poly.pdbx_seq_one_letter_code
_entity_poly.pdbx_strand_id
1 'polypeptide(L)'
;MSSMREQRSVNPFVPGRGVLPPCLAGRDAEQRELMRLLAYLQAGRGAPRDAVVSGPRGNGKTVLLRWLQGEIEADGEIDVVWRTPSDLPALDALATALAP
;
A
#
# COMPACT_ATOMS: atom_id res chain seq x y z
N MET A 1 -12.18 43.95 -11.78
CA MET A 1 -12.92 42.69 -12.02
C MET A 1 -12.28 41.93 -13.18
N SER A 2 -11.19 41.19 -12.93
CA SER A 2 -10.57 40.35 -13.98
C SER A 2 -10.23 38.97 -13.42
N SER A 3 -11.17 38.06 -13.70
CA SER A 3 -11.08 36.60 -13.84
C SER A 3 -9.82 35.91 -13.30
N MET A 4 -9.95 35.30 -12.12
CA MET A 4 -9.08 34.23 -11.62
C MET A 4 -9.31 32.99 -12.49
N ARG A 5 -8.40 32.71 -13.42
CA ARG A 5 -8.41 31.46 -14.20
C ARG A 5 -8.07 30.32 -13.24
N GLU A 6 -9.07 29.52 -12.90
CA GLU A 6 -8.93 28.21 -12.25
C GLU A 6 -7.92 27.37 -13.04
N GLN A 7 -6.69 27.29 -12.54
CA GLN A 7 -5.72 26.31 -12.99
C GLN A 7 -6.26 24.94 -12.60
N ARG A 8 -6.88 24.25 -13.57
CA ARG A 8 -7.19 22.83 -13.43
C ARG A 8 -5.87 22.10 -13.26
N SER A 9 -5.46 21.84 -12.02
CA SER A 9 -4.34 20.95 -11.73
C SER A 9 -4.66 19.61 -12.38
N VAL A 10 -3.87 19.21 -13.38
CA VAL A 10 -4.00 17.89 -13.98
C VAL A 10 -3.89 16.88 -12.84
N ASN A 11 -4.92 16.06 -12.66
CA ASN A 11 -4.90 15.00 -11.65
C ASN A 11 -3.68 14.10 -11.94
N PRO A 12 -2.66 14.06 -11.06
CA PRO A 12 -1.44 13.29 -11.30
C PRO A 12 -1.69 11.78 -11.22
N PHE A 13 -2.88 11.38 -10.76
CA PHE A 13 -3.32 10.00 -10.71
C PHE A 13 -4.09 9.68 -11.99
N VAL A 14 -3.41 9.05 -12.96
CA VAL A 14 -4.10 8.37 -14.05
C VAL A 14 -4.53 6.99 -13.52
N PRO A 15 -5.82 6.72 -13.29
CA PRO A 15 -6.27 5.41 -12.81
C PRO A 15 -6.11 4.38 -13.93
N GLY A 16 -4.91 3.78 -14.03
CA GLY A 16 -4.60 2.65 -14.90
C GLY A 16 -4.45 1.36 -14.10
N ARG A 17 -4.91 0.23 -14.65
CA ARG A 17 -4.64 -1.10 -14.08
C ARG A 17 -3.13 -1.34 -14.10
N GLY A 18 -2.45 -1.30 -12.97
CA GLY A 18 -1.01 -1.62 -12.96
C GLY A 18 -0.11 -0.50 -12.48
N VAL A 19 -0.37 0.72 -12.96
CA VAL A 19 0.61 1.81 -12.92
C VAL A 19 0.67 2.40 -11.53
N LEU A 20 1.85 2.27 -10.90
CA LEU A 20 2.19 2.99 -9.68
C LEU A 20 2.20 4.49 -9.99
N PRO A 21 1.51 5.33 -9.21
CA PRO A 21 1.58 6.77 -9.38
C PRO A 21 3.00 7.27 -9.09
N PRO A 22 3.41 8.42 -9.66
CA PRO A 22 4.74 8.98 -9.46
C PRO A 22 5.02 9.35 -8.00
N CYS A 23 3.98 9.52 -7.19
CA CYS A 23 4.08 9.65 -5.74
C CYS A 23 2.83 9.10 -5.04
N LEU A 24 3.02 8.66 -3.79
CA LEU A 24 1.96 8.25 -2.86
C LEU A 24 1.63 9.41 -1.91
N ALA A 25 1.14 10.51 -2.45
CA ALA A 25 0.89 11.73 -1.67
C ALA A 25 -0.01 11.45 -0.45
N GLY A 26 0.41 11.94 0.73
CA GLY A 26 -0.35 11.81 1.98
C GLY A 26 -0.28 10.43 2.63
N ARG A 27 0.67 9.56 2.21
CA ARG A 27 0.91 8.23 2.80
C ARG A 27 2.26 8.11 3.49
N ASP A 28 2.93 9.22 3.77
CA ASP A 28 4.28 9.23 4.32
C ASP A 28 4.38 8.53 5.69
N ALA A 29 3.31 8.56 6.48
CA ALA A 29 3.26 7.86 7.77
C ALA A 29 3.22 6.34 7.57
N GLU A 30 2.34 5.85 6.70
CA GLU A 30 2.18 4.43 6.41
C GLU A 30 3.40 3.87 5.68
N GLN A 31 4.00 4.63 4.76
CA GLN A 31 5.25 4.25 4.10
C GLN A 31 6.38 4.06 5.12
N ARG A 32 6.56 5.02 6.03
CA ARG A 32 7.58 4.91 7.10
C ARG A 32 7.34 3.73 8.02
N GLU A 33 6.08 3.48 8.38
CA GLU A 33 5.72 2.34 9.23
C GLU A 33 6.06 1.01 8.53
N LEU A 34 5.66 0.84 7.26
CA LEU A 34 5.95 -0.36 6.48
C LEU A 34 7.45 -0.58 6.26
N MET A 35 8.23 0.46 5.95
CA MET A 35 9.68 0.33 5.80
C MET A 35 10.37 -0.06 7.11
N ARG A 36 9.90 0.45 8.25
CA ARG A 36 10.44 0.03 9.54
C ARG A 36 10.09 -1.43 9.85
N LEU A 37 8.91 -1.91 9.47
CA LEU A 37 8.57 -3.34 9.60
C LEU A 37 9.46 -4.20 8.70
N LEU A 38 9.68 -3.78 7.45
CA LEU A 38 10.55 -4.45 6.50
C LEU A 38 11.99 -4.55 7.02
N ALA A 39 12.56 -3.44 7.50
CA ALA A 39 13.90 -3.43 8.09
C ALA A 39 14.01 -4.36 9.32
N TYR A 40 12.93 -4.47 10.11
CA TYR A 40 12.87 -5.40 11.24
C TYR A 40 12.91 -6.87 10.78
N LEU A 41 12.18 -7.19 9.71
CA LEU A 41 12.17 -8.52 9.09
C LEU A 41 13.54 -8.87 8.49
N GLN A 42 14.13 -7.96 7.70
CA GLN A 42 15.46 -8.13 7.10
C GLN A 42 16.55 -8.32 8.16
N ALA A 43 16.47 -7.61 9.29
CA ALA A 43 17.44 -7.76 10.38
C ALA A 43 17.30 -9.08 11.16
N GLY A 44 16.33 -9.94 10.83
CA GLY A 44 16.03 -11.18 11.57
C GLY A 44 15.61 -10.93 13.03
N ARG A 45 15.15 -9.70 13.33
CA ARG A 45 14.83 -9.28 14.70
C ARG A 45 13.35 -9.57 15.00
N GLY A 46 13.05 -10.75 15.53
CA GLY A 46 11.76 -11.06 16.17
C GLY A 46 10.79 -11.91 15.32
N ALA A 47 9.62 -12.19 15.91
CA ALA A 47 8.57 -12.94 15.23
C ALA A 47 7.92 -12.10 14.13
N PRO A 48 7.54 -12.70 12.98
CA PRO A 48 6.84 -11.98 11.92
C PRO A 48 5.57 -11.35 12.47
N ARG A 49 5.38 -10.05 12.21
CA ARG A 49 4.14 -9.35 12.54
C ARG A 49 3.28 -9.27 11.30
N ASP A 50 2.06 -9.76 11.40
CA ASP A 50 1.04 -9.54 10.39
C ASP A 50 0.67 -8.05 10.37
N ALA A 51 0.61 -7.46 9.19
CA ALA A 51 0.19 -6.07 8.99
C ALA A 51 -1.08 -6.04 8.13
N VAL A 52 -2.08 -5.27 8.57
CA VAL A 52 -3.33 -5.09 7.82
C VAL A 52 -3.50 -3.62 7.45
N VAL A 53 -3.66 -3.36 6.15
CA VAL A 53 -3.97 -2.03 5.62
C VAL A 53 -5.48 -1.94 5.36
N SER A 54 -6.21 -1.25 6.22
CA SER A 54 -7.67 -1.08 6.15
C SER A 54 -8.09 0.35 5.78
N GLY A 55 -9.36 0.54 5.43
CA GLY A 55 -9.95 1.86 5.14
C GLY A 55 -10.88 1.88 3.92
N PRO A 56 -11.50 3.03 3.58
CA PRO A 56 -12.47 3.15 2.49
C PRO A 56 -11.94 2.73 1.11
N ARG A 57 -12.84 2.30 0.21
CA ARG A 57 -12.50 2.01 -1.20
C ARG A 57 -12.00 3.29 -1.89
N GLY A 58 -11.08 3.14 -2.83
CA GLY A 58 -10.54 4.27 -3.61
C GLY A 58 -9.36 5.01 -2.97
N ASN A 59 -9.04 4.79 -1.69
CA ASN A 59 -7.96 5.52 -1.00
C ASN A 59 -6.53 5.00 -1.29
N GLY A 60 -6.33 4.20 -2.34
CA GLY A 60 -4.97 3.77 -2.73
C GLY A 60 -4.33 2.67 -1.88
N LYS A 61 -5.08 1.90 -1.08
CA LYS A 61 -4.53 0.78 -0.26
C LYS A 61 -3.75 -0.24 -1.10
N THR A 62 -4.32 -0.67 -2.22
CA THR A 62 -3.64 -1.58 -3.16
C THR A 62 -2.40 -0.95 -3.79
N VAL A 63 -2.42 0.38 -4.01
CA VAL A 63 -1.27 1.10 -4.54
C VAL A 63 -0.14 1.14 -3.51
N LEU A 64 -0.47 1.38 -2.23
CA LEU A 64 0.50 1.33 -1.12
C LEU A 64 1.16 -0.06 -1.01
N LEU A 65 0.39 -1.14 -1.09
CA LEU A 65 0.95 -2.50 -1.05
C LEU A 65 1.83 -2.80 -2.28
N ARG A 66 1.47 -2.30 -3.46
CA ARG A 66 2.31 -2.43 -4.67
C ARG A 66 3.59 -1.61 -4.60
N TRP A 67 3.53 -0.43 -3.98
CA TRP A 67 4.75 0.33 -3.71
C TRP A 67 5.69 -0.46 -2.80
N LEU A 68 5.18 -1.02 -1.70
CA LEU A 68 5.99 -1.83 -0.80
C LEU A 68 6.60 -3.05 -1.52
N GLN A 69 5.85 -3.71 -2.40
CA GLN A 69 6.39 -4.76 -3.26
C GLN A 69 7.60 -4.26 -4.07
N GLY A 70 7.52 -3.08 -4.69
CA GLY A 70 8.62 -2.51 -5.44
C GLY A 70 9.86 -2.23 -4.59
N GLU A 71 9.68 -1.75 -3.35
CA GLU A 71 10.78 -1.57 -2.40
C GLU A 71 11.43 -2.91 -2.02
N ILE A 72 10.62 -3.95 -1.80
CA ILE A 72 11.12 -5.31 -1.49
C ILE A 72 11.89 -5.91 -2.67
N GLU A 73 11.33 -5.81 -3.88
CA GLU A 73 11.94 -6.34 -5.10
C GLU A 73 13.27 -5.65 -5.44
N ALA A 74 13.44 -4.38 -5.05
CA ALA A 74 14.69 -3.66 -5.22
C ALA A 74 15.82 -4.19 -4.30
N ASP A 75 15.48 -4.65 -3.10
CA ASP A 75 16.43 -5.22 -2.13
C ASP A 75 16.74 -6.71 -2.38
N GLY A 76 15.81 -7.44 -3.02
CA GLY A 76 16.04 -8.80 -3.54
C GLY A 76 16.14 -9.94 -2.52
N GLU A 77 16.04 -9.66 -1.22
CA GLU A 77 16.17 -10.66 -0.15
C GLU A 77 14.85 -11.31 0.27
N ILE A 78 13.71 -10.67 -0.01
CA ILE A 78 12.38 -11.11 0.45
C ILE A 78 11.49 -11.40 -0.76
N ASP A 79 10.85 -12.56 -0.76
CA ASP A 79 9.88 -12.95 -1.78
C ASP A 79 8.50 -12.35 -1.51
N VAL A 80 7.83 -11.85 -2.56
CA VAL A 80 6.52 -11.22 -2.46
C VAL A 80 5.48 -12.11 -3.13
N VAL A 81 4.54 -12.62 -2.34
CA VAL A 81 3.45 -13.49 -2.82
C VAL A 81 2.12 -12.78 -2.68
N TRP A 82 1.44 -12.58 -3.82
CA TRP A 82 0.05 -12.09 -3.82
C TRP A 82 -0.93 -13.26 -3.71
N ARG A 83 -1.89 -13.12 -2.79
CA ARG A 83 -2.99 -14.05 -2.59
C ARG A 83 -4.31 -13.31 -2.71
N THR A 84 -5.30 -13.98 -3.28
CA THR A 84 -6.70 -13.58 -3.26
C THR A 84 -7.40 -14.18 -2.04
N PRO A 85 -8.57 -13.68 -1.62
CA PRO A 85 -9.35 -14.31 -0.56
C PRO A 85 -9.62 -15.80 -0.83
N SER A 86 -9.80 -16.17 -2.11
CA SER A 86 -9.99 -17.56 -2.54
C SER A 86 -8.81 -18.47 -2.19
N ASP A 87 -7.59 -17.91 -2.16
CA ASP A 87 -6.36 -18.65 -1.83
C ASP A 87 -6.18 -18.81 -0.31
N LEU A 88 -6.95 -18.06 0.49
CA LEU A 88 -6.86 -18.01 1.94
C LEU A 88 -8.28 -18.08 2.54
N PRO A 89 -8.90 -19.26 2.64
CA PRO A 89 -10.29 -19.40 3.09
C PRO A 89 -10.56 -18.82 4.50
N ALA A 90 -9.53 -18.77 5.35
CA ALA A 90 -9.61 -18.16 6.68
C ALA A 90 -9.60 -16.61 6.65
N LEU A 91 -9.31 -15.99 5.51
CA LEU A 91 -9.24 -14.54 5.36
C LEU A 91 -10.61 -13.88 5.55
N ASP A 92 -11.70 -14.57 5.19
CA ASP A 92 -13.07 -14.08 5.42
C ASP A 92 -13.37 -13.91 6.93
N ALA A 93 -12.88 -14.85 7.76
CA ALA A 93 -13.00 -14.76 9.21
C ALA A 93 -12.16 -13.60 9.77
N LEU A 94 -10.93 -13.42 9.28
CA LEU A 94 -10.08 -12.28 9.66
C LEU A 94 -10.71 -10.94 9.25
N ALA A 95 -11.24 -10.87 8.02
CA ALA A 95 -11.92 -9.68 7.51
C ALA A 95 -13.15 -9.33 8.35
N THR A 96 -13.89 -10.35 8.83
CA THR A 96 -15.02 -10.18 9.74
C THR A 96 -14.57 -9.64 11.10
N ALA A 97 -13.50 -10.17 11.67
CA ALA A 97 -12.97 -9.73 12.96
C ALA A 97 -12.39 -8.30 12.94
N LEU A 98 -11.95 -7.83 11.77
CA LEU A 98 -11.38 -6.51 11.56
C LEU A 98 -12.38 -5.49 10.99
N ALA A 99 -13.61 -5.91 10.73
CA ALA A 99 -14.67 -4.99 10.34
C ALA A 99 -14.99 -4.04 11.52
N PRO A 100 -15.19 -2.74 11.26
CA PRO A 100 -15.48 -1.76 12.30
C PRO A 100 -16.83 -1.97 12.99
#